data_AF-A0A0K3A4T9-F1
#
_entry.id   AF-A0A0K3A4T9-F1
#
_cell.length_a   1.000
_cell.length_b   1.000
_cell.length_c   1.000
_cell.angle_alpha   90.00
_cell.angle_beta   90.00
_cell.angle_gamma   90.00
#
_symmetry.space_group_name_H-M   'P 1'
#
loop_
_entity.id
_entity.type
_entity.pdbx_description
1 polymer ?
#
loop_
_entity_poly.entity_id
_entity_poly.type
_entity_poly.pdbx_seq_one_letter_code
_entity_poly.pdbx_strand_id
1 'polypeptide(L)'
;MRQPSSRPAPARPKAARKRATRQPQPSPPPEPTRAWCLRYIEPPLTPMMPVEAAAAAIAAELARPPRAPRRPRAPTQCTVGYGYYPASHQHVPMLRFRGRWLEQLGFAIGQTLRVQVRDGELVVSVARED
;
A
#
# COMPACT_ATOMS: atom_id res chain seq x y z
N MET A 1 47.06 -60.96 22.69
CA MET A 1 46.72 -61.08 24.13
C MET A 1 46.73 -59.66 24.71
N ARG A 2 45.56 -59.04 24.94
CA ARG A 2 44.84 -58.90 26.22
C ARG A 2 45.64 -58.17 27.33
N GLN A 3 45.33 -56.87 27.52
CA GLN A 3 44.89 -56.15 28.76
C GLN A 3 45.66 -56.39 30.10
N PRO A 4 45.79 -55.39 31.01
CA PRO A 4 44.62 -54.69 31.55
C PRO A 4 44.70 -53.17 31.75
N SER A 5 43.50 -52.61 31.57
CA SER A 5 43.05 -51.25 31.80
C SER A 5 42.70 -51.03 33.28
N SER A 6 43.21 -49.96 33.89
CA SER A 6 42.69 -49.39 35.14
C SER A 6 41.54 -48.41 34.87
N ARG A 7 40.34 -48.73 35.38
CA ARG A 7 39.13 -47.87 35.40
C ARG A 7 39.28 -46.72 36.42
N PRO A 8 38.67 -45.56 36.13
CA PRO A 8 37.85 -44.89 37.16
C PRO A 8 36.36 -44.74 36.77
N ALA A 9 35.57 -44.49 37.81
CA ALA A 9 34.11 -44.63 37.96
C ALA A 9 33.20 -43.92 36.92
N PRO A 10 31.98 -44.45 36.69
CA PRO A 10 30.99 -43.79 35.85
C PRO A 10 30.40 -42.54 36.53
N ALA A 11 30.29 -41.47 35.74
CA ALA A 11 29.64 -40.23 36.14
C ALA A 11 28.14 -40.44 36.45
N ARG A 12 27.70 -39.79 37.53
CA ARG A 12 26.32 -39.73 38.03
C ARG A 12 25.34 -39.28 36.93
N PRO A 13 24.22 -39.99 36.67
CA PRO A 13 23.27 -39.58 35.65
C PRO A 13 22.54 -38.30 36.09
N LYS A 14 22.56 -37.27 35.23
CA LYS A 14 21.75 -36.06 35.42
C LYS A 14 20.27 -36.42 35.29
N ALA A 15 19.49 -36.09 36.31
CA ALA A 15 18.05 -36.30 36.32
C ALA A 15 17.38 -35.59 35.13
N ALA A 16 16.73 -36.37 34.26
CA ALA A 16 15.90 -35.85 33.17
C ALA A 16 14.67 -35.16 33.79
N ARG A 17 14.63 -33.82 33.71
CA ARG A 17 13.43 -33.05 34.05
C ARG A 17 12.33 -33.41 33.06
N LYS A 18 11.31 -34.15 33.52
CA LYS A 18 10.08 -34.41 32.77
C LYS A 18 9.41 -33.07 32.44
N ARG A 19 9.31 -32.74 31.15
CA ARG A 19 8.59 -31.57 30.67
C ARG A 19 7.10 -31.85 30.85
N ALA A 20 6.44 -31.12 31.75
CA ALA A 20 5.00 -31.25 31.96
C ALA A 20 4.26 -30.98 30.63
N THR A 21 3.37 -31.89 30.26
CA THR A 21 2.46 -31.73 29.12
C THR A 21 1.56 -30.53 29.42
N ARG A 22 1.69 -29.44 28.66
CA ARG A 22 0.75 -28.31 28.74
C ARG A 22 -0.62 -28.81 28.31
N GLN A 23 -1.60 -28.74 29.22
CA GLN A 23 -3.02 -28.83 28.86
C GLN A 23 -3.34 -27.78 27.79
N PRO A 24 -4.12 -28.10 26.73
CA PRO A 24 -4.64 -27.08 25.83
C PRO A 24 -5.59 -26.17 26.60
N GLN A 25 -5.27 -24.88 26.66
CA GLN A 25 -6.20 -23.87 27.15
C GLN A 25 -7.34 -23.72 26.15
N PRO A 26 -8.61 -23.62 26.58
CA PRO A 26 -9.71 -23.32 25.67
C PRO A 26 -9.48 -21.94 25.05
N SER A 27 -9.57 -21.87 23.72
CA SER A 27 -9.45 -20.61 22.97
C SER A 27 -10.48 -19.59 23.48
N PRO A 28 -10.11 -18.30 23.63
CA PRO A 28 -11.11 -17.28 23.86
C PRO A 28 -12.13 -17.27 22.71
N PRO A 29 -13.40 -16.91 22.98
CA PRO A 29 -14.41 -16.80 21.93
C PRO A 29 -13.90 -15.86 20.82
N PRO A 30 -14.25 -16.11 19.54
CA PRO A 30 -13.82 -15.24 18.46
C PRO A 30 -14.25 -13.81 18.76
N GLU A 31 -13.27 -12.90 18.81
CA GLU A 31 -13.51 -11.46 18.88
C GLU A 31 -14.58 -11.11 17.85
N PRO A 32 -15.64 -10.35 18.21
CA PRO A 32 -16.61 -9.93 17.23
C PRO A 32 -15.85 -9.20 16.11
N THR A 33 -15.93 -9.75 14.90
CA THR A 33 -15.45 -9.15 13.66
C THR A 33 -15.68 -7.66 13.76
N ARG A 34 -14.61 -6.87 13.76
CA ARG A 34 -14.66 -5.41 13.77
C ARG A 34 -15.45 -4.96 12.54
N ALA A 35 -16.77 -4.95 12.66
CA ALA A 35 -17.64 -4.20 11.79
C ALA A 35 -17.11 -2.78 11.86
N TRP A 36 -16.79 -2.21 10.70
CA TRP A 36 -16.42 -0.81 10.56
C TRP A 36 -17.64 0.02 10.94
N CYS A 37 -17.94 0.10 12.24
CA CYS A 37 -18.98 0.97 12.75
C CYS A 37 -18.46 2.38 12.57
N LEU A 38 -18.91 3.05 11.50
CA LEU A 38 -18.79 4.49 11.38
C LEU A 38 -19.48 5.07 12.63
N ARG A 39 -18.69 5.51 13.62
CA ARG A 39 -19.19 6.37 14.67
C ARG A 39 -19.37 7.74 14.03
N TYR A 40 -20.61 8.10 13.75
CA TYR A 40 -20.93 9.48 13.41
C TYR A 40 -20.60 10.33 14.64
N ILE A 41 -19.55 11.15 14.52
CA ILE A 41 -19.21 12.18 15.49
C ILE A 41 -19.85 13.46 14.95
N GLU A 42 -20.86 13.98 15.63
CA GLU A 42 -21.44 15.26 15.26
C GLU A 42 -20.35 16.33 15.34
N PRO A 43 -20.00 16.99 14.21
CA PRO A 43 -18.96 18.00 14.23
C PRO A 43 -19.45 19.19 15.06
N PRO A 44 -18.58 19.80 15.88
CA PRO A 44 -18.96 21.00 16.62
C PRO A 44 -19.40 22.09 15.64
N LEU A 45 -20.48 22.79 15.98
CA LEU A 45 -20.98 23.93 15.20
C LEU A 45 -19.87 24.98 15.10
N THR A 46 -19.35 25.18 13.88
CA THR A 46 -18.38 26.25 13.64
C THR A 46 -19.14 27.57 13.60
N PRO A 47 -18.84 28.54 14.46
CA PRO A 47 -19.53 29.82 14.45
C PRO A 47 -19.30 30.53 13.11
N MET A 48 -20.33 31.24 12.63
CA MET A 48 -20.23 31.98 11.38
C MET A 48 -19.13 33.02 11.47
N MET A 49 -18.25 33.05 10.46
CA MET A 49 -17.19 34.05 10.37
C MET A 49 -17.82 35.46 10.31
N PRO A 50 -17.37 36.42 11.13
CA PRO A 50 -17.81 37.81 10.99
C PRO A 50 -17.41 38.35 9.61
N VAL A 51 -18.24 39.24 9.06
CA VAL A 51 -18.10 39.75 7.68
C VAL A 51 -16.74 40.38 7.41
N GLU A 52 -16.17 41.07 8.39
CA GLU A 52 -14.86 41.71 8.29
C GLU A 52 -13.72 40.68 8.24
N ALA A 53 -13.80 39.62 9.04
CA ALA A 53 -12.83 38.53 9.00
C ALA A 53 -12.91 37.75 7.68
N ALA A 54 -14.12 37.58 7.13
CA ALA A 54 -14.31 36.99 5.81
C ALA A 54 -13.70 37.88 4.70
N ALA A 55 -13.94 39.19 4.75
CA ALA A 55 -13.36 40.15 3.82
C ALA A 55 -11.83 40.17 3.89
N ALA A 56 -11.25 40.14 5.09
CA ALA A 56 -9.81 40.06 5.30
C ALA A 56 -9.22 38.74 4.76
N ALA A 57 -9.89 37.61 4.96
CA ALA A 57 -9.46 36.32 4.42
C ALA A 57 -9.48 36.29 2.88
N ILE A 58 -10.51 36.88 2.27
CA ILE A 58 -10.60 37.02 0.80
C ILE A 58 -9.49 37.94 0.30
N ALA A 59 -9.28 39.10 0.93
CA ALA A 59 -8.21 40.03 0.57
C ALA A 59 -6.82 39.38 0.68
N ALA A 60 -6.60 38.56 1.72
CA ALA A 60 -5.35 37.82 1.91
C ALA A 60 -5.11 36.76 0.82
N GLU A 61 -6.15 36.03 0.38
CA GLU A 61 -6.01 35.05 -0.71
C GLU A 61 -5.82 35.74 -2.07
N LEU A 62 -6.46 36.90 -2.30
CA LEU A 62 -6.23 37.71 -3.51
C LEU A 62 -4.82 38.33 -3.55
N ALA A 63 -4.28 38.74 -2.41
CA ALA A 63 -2.91 39.25 -2.28
C ALA A 63 -1.85 38.15 -2.38
N ARG A 64 -2.25 36.87 -2.34
CA ARG A 64 -1.32 35.75 -2.33
C ARG A 64 -0.63 35.62 -3.70
N PRO A 65 0.72 35.60 -3.75
CA PRO A 65 1.40 35.38 -5.00
C PRO A 65 1.04 34.00 -5.58
N PRO A 66 0.94 33.88 -6.92
CA PRO A 66 0.63 32.62 -7.55
C PRO A 66 1.67 31.58 -7.15
N ARG A 67 1.20 30.39 -6.77
CA ARG A 67 2.12 29.30 -6.45
C ARG A 67 2.93 28.95 -7.68
N ALA A 68 4.24 28.78 -7.49
CA ALA A 68 5.12 28.31 -8.57
C ALA A 68 4.54 27.03 -9.20
N PRO A 69 4.55 26.91 -10.54
CA PRO A 69 4.00 25.75 -11.21
C PRO A 69 4.76 24.50 -10.74
N ARG A 70 4.01 23.50 -10.30
CA ARG A 70 4.57 22.19 -9.95
C ARG A 70 5.15 21.57 -11.22
N ARG A 71 6.46 21.26 -11.19
CA ARG A 71 7.10 20.51 -12.26
C ARG A 71 6.42 19.15 -12.40
N PRO A 72 5.90 18.77 -13.57
CA PRO A 72 5.42 17.43 -13.79
C PRO A 72 6.56 16.44 -13.54
N ARG A 73 6.27 15.36 -12.82
CA ARG A 73 7.22 14.27 -12.57
C ARG A 73 6.56 12.97 -12.95
N ALA A 74 7.25 12.16 -13.74
CA ALA A 74 6.84 10.80 -13.99
C ALA A 74 6.95 9.99 -12.69
N PRO A 75 5.94 9.18 -12.34
CA PRO A 75 6.06 8.22 -11.26
C PRO A 75 7.10 7.17 -11.63
N THR A 76 7.93 6.77 -10.67
CA THR A 76 8.94 5.70 -10.85
C THR A 76 8.35 4.31 -10.66
N GLN A 77 7.19 4.20 -10.01
CA GLN A 77 6.51 2.95 -9.72
C GLN A 77 5.00 3.14 -9.88
N CYS A 78 4.32 2.09 -10.33
CA CYS A 78 2.87 2.04 -10.39
C CYS A 78 2.38 0.65 -9.92
N THR A 79 1.22 0.63 -9.27
CA THR A 79 0.58 -0.61 -8.82
C THR A 79 -0.50 -1.00 -9.81
N VAL A 80 -0.54 -2.27 -10.19
CA VAL A 80 -1.60 -2.83 -11.02
C VAL A 80 -2.92 -2.80 -10.25
N GLY A 81 -3.89 -2.05 -10.78
CA GLY A 81 -5.27 -2.10 -10.33
C GLY A 81 -6.04 -3.18 -11.09
N TYR A 82 -7.35 -3.24 -10.90
CA TYR A 82 -8.21 -4.12 -11.67
C TYR A 82 -9.53 -3.43 -12.05
N GLY A 83 -10.03 -3.75 -13.24
CA GLY A 83 -11.44 -3.57 -13.59
C GLY A 83 -12.22 -4.83 -13.21
N TYR A 84 -13.46 -4.65 -12.77
CA TYR A 84 -14.35 -5.76 -12.43
C TYR A 84 -15.58 -5.74 -13.33
N TYR A 85 -15.82 -6.85 -14.01
CA TYR A 85 -17.00 -7.05 -14.86
C TYR A 85 -18.02 -7.90 -14.10
N PRO A 86 -19.17 -7.34 -13.67
CA PRO A 86 -20.11 -8.05 -12.81
C PRO A 86 -20.85 -9.17 -13.53
N ALA A 87 -21.14 -9.02 -14.83
CA ALA A 87 -21.85 -10.04 -15.60
C ALA A 87 -21.04 -11.33 -15.79
N SER A 88 -19.70 -11.23 -15.81
CA SER A 88 -18.78 -12.36 -15.98
C SER A 88 -17.97 -12.67 -14.73
N HIS A 89 -18.19 -11.93 -13.63
CA HIS A 89 -17.39 -11.98 -12.40
C HIS A 89 -15.86 -11.90 -12.64
N GLN A 90 -15.44 -11.19 -13.69
CA GLN A 90 -14.04 -11.19 -14.13
C GLN A 90 -13.27 -9.99 -13.57
N HIS A 91 -12.09 -10.26 -13.02
CA HIS A 91 -11.08 -9.25 -12.71
C HIS A 91 -10.09 -9.12 -13.87
N VAL A 92 -9.98 -7.92 -14.42
CA VAL A 92 -9.04 -7.62 -15.51
C VAL A 92 -7.97 -6.66 -15.00
N PRO A 93 -6.67 -7.02 -15.06
CA PRO A 93 -5.61 -6.14 -14.59
C PRO A 93 -5.56 -4.85 -15.42
N MET A 94 -5.37 -3.72 -14.75
CA MET A 94 -5.36 -2.40 -15.37
C MET A 94 -4.23 -1.53 -14.82
N LEU A 95 -3.46 -0.93 -15.73
CA LEU A 95 -2.49 0.11 -15.41
C LEU A 95 -3.10 1.48 -15.70
N ARG A 96 -3.03 2.39 -14.72
CA ARG A 96 -3.50 3.77 -14.87
C ARG A 96 -2.33 4.74 -14.77
N PHE A 97 -1.88 5.25 -15.90
CA PHE A 97 -0.94 6.37 -15.95
C PHE A 97 -1.69 7.69 -15.85
N ARG A 98 -1.16 8.66 -15.08
CA ARG A 98 -1.79 9.97 -14.91
C ARG A 98 -0.77 11.09 -14.74
N GLY A 99 -1.14 12.27 -15.21
CA GLY A 99 -0.43 13.52 -14.95
C GLY A 99 0.24 14.11 -16.18
N ARG A 100 0.58 15.41 -16.09
CA ARG A 100 1.14 16.24 -17.17
C ARG A 100 2.47 15.73 -17.75
N TRP A 101 3.15 14.80 -17.08
CA TRP A 101 4.39 14.21 -17.59
C TRP A 101 4.14 13.31 -18.82
N LEU A 102 2.93 12.74 -18.96
CA LEU A 102 2.54 11.98 -20.16
C LEU A 102 2.45 12.89 -21.39
N GLU A 103 1.81 14.05 -21.22
CA GLU A 103 1.69 15.07 -22.26
C GLU A 103 3.07 15.57 -22.70
N GLN A 104 4.01 15.74 -21.76
CA GLN A 104 5.40 16.11 -22.06
C GLN A 104 6.15 15.04 -22.87
N LEU A 105 5.78 13.77 -22.75
CA LEU A 105 6.31 12.68 -23.56
C LEU A 105 5.57 12.53 -24.90
N GLY A 106 4.59 13.39 -25.18
CA GLY A 106 3.83 13.42 -26.43
C GLY A 106 2.59 12.55 -26.45
N PHE A 107 2.22 11.89 -25.33
CA PHE A 107 0.99 11.13 -25.23
C PHE A 107 -0.22 12.07 -25.20
N ALA A 108 -1.22 11.78 -26.02
CA ALA A 108 -2.50 12.48 -26.00
C ALA A 108 -3.68 11.50 -26.08
N ILE A 109 -4.85 11.95 -25.62
CA ILE A 109 -6.09 11.19 -25.77
C ILE A 109 -6.38 11.01 -27.27
N GLY A 110 -6.76 9.80 -27.64
CA GLY A 110 -7.06 9.45 -29.03
C GLY A 110 -5.85 9.10 -29.90
N GLN A 111 -4.62 9.17 -29.36
CA GLN A 111 -3.43 8.69 -30.09
C GLN A 111 -3.31 7.17 -30.05
N THR A 112 -2.85 6.61 -31.16
CA THR A 112 -2.41 5.21 -31.22
C THR A 112 -1.07 5.06 -30.51
N LEU A 113 -0.96 4.02 -29.69
CA LEU A 113 0.26 3.71 -28.95
C LEU A 113 0.88 2.41 -29.45
N ARG A 114 2.21 2.35 -29.47
CA ARG A 114 2.96 1.12 -29.68
C ARG A 114 3.22 0.47 -28.32
N VAL A 115 2.75 -0.76 -28.17
CA VAL A 115 2.95 -1.59 -26.97
C VAL A 115 3.89 -2.75 -27.31
N GLN A 116 4.96 -2.89 -26.54
CA GLN A 116 5.92 -4.00 -26.67
C GLN A 116 6.09 -4.71 -25.33
N VAL A 117 6.19 -6.02 -25.37
CA VAL A 117 6.45 -6.87 -24.21
C VAL A 117 7.81 -7.53 -24.40
N ARG A 118 8.68 -7.42 -23.38
CA ARG A 118 10.05 -7.98 -23.40
C ARG A 118 10.40 -8.45 -22.00
N ASP A 119 10.81 -9.70 -21.78
CA ASP A 119 11.38 -10.22 -20.52
C ASP A 119 10.87 -9.60 -19.20
N GLY A 120 9.55 -9.49 -19.02
CA GLY A 120 8.92 -8.92 -17.82
C GLY A 120 8.68 -7.40 -17.84
N GLU A 121 9.09 -6.71 -18.90
CA GLU A 121 8.85 -5.30 -19.17
C GLU A 121 7.69 -5.10 -20.15
N LEU A 122 6.87 -4.10 -19.84
CA LEU A 122 5.86 -3.55 -20.73
C LEU A 122 6.29 -2.15 -21.15
N VAL A 123 6.74 -2.01 -22.39
CA VAL A 123 7.16 -0.73 -22.96
C VAL A 123 6.00 -0.15 -23.75
N VAL A 124 5.56 1.04 -23.36
CA VAL A 124 4.50 1.80 -24.05
C VAL A 124 5.11 3.07 -24.62
N SER A 125 4.89 3.32 -25.90
CA SER A 125 5.41 4.49 -26.62
C SER A 125 4.36 5.08 -27.55
N VAL A 126 4.48 6.36 -27.89
CA VAL A 126 3.63 7.00 -28.90
C VAL A 126 3.96 6.37 -30.26
N ALA A 127 2.95 5.88 -30.98
CA ALA A 127 3.15 5.38 -32.33
C ALA A 127 3.55 6.55 -33.24
N ARG A 128 4.62 6.39 -34.01
CA ARG A 128 4.98 7.32 -35.08
C ARG A 128 4.40 6.76 -36.38
N GLU A 129 3.77 7.62 -37.17
CA GLU A 129 3.58 7.33 -38.59
C GLU A 129 4.98 7.33 -39.21
N ASP A 130 5.36 6.18 -39.75
CA ASP A 130 6.58 6.00 -40.54
C ASP A 130 6.35 6.50 -41.98
#